data_AF-A0A944EZT5-F1
#
_entry.id   AF-A0A944EZT5-F1
#
_cell.length_a   1.000
_cell.length_b   1.000
_cell.length_c   1.000
_cell.angle_alpha   90.00
_cell.angle_beta   90.00
_cell.angle_gamma   90.00
#
_symmetry.space_group_name_H-M   'P 1'
#
loop_
_entity.id
_entity.type
_entity.pdbx_description
1 polymer ?
#
loop_
_entity_poly.entity_id
_entity_poly.type
_entity_poly.pdbx_seq_one_letter_code
_entity_poly.pdbx_strand_id
1 'polypeptide(L)' 'MVARKAPARKTAKPKPCPDCQTGQVSESFQVGGRRKRESSDRQEALCLTCFGTGQAPD' A
#
# COMPACT_ATOMS: atom_id res chain seq x y z
N MET A 1 -15.48 20.86 -41.37
CA MET A 1 -15.36 21.05 -39.91
C MET A 1 -14.12 20.32 -39.43
N VAL A 2 -13.18 20.98 -38.75
CA VAL A 2 -11.96 20.32 -38.23
C VAL A 2 -12.23 19.84 -36.80
N ALA A 3 -12.13 18.54 -36.57
CA ALA A 3 -12.23 17.96 -35.23
C ALA A 3 -10.99 18.34 -34.40
N ARG A 4 -11.20 19.12 -33.34
CA ARG A 4 -10.14 19.47 -32.38
C ARG A 4 -9.89 18.25 -31.48
N LYS A 5 -8.68 17.70 -31.50
CA LYS A 5 -8.25 16.67 -30.55
C LYS A 5 -8.29 17.26 -29.13
N ALA A 6 -9.04 16.62 -28.24
CA ALA A 6 -9.04 16.98 -26.83
C ALA A 6 -7.62 16.80 -26.24
N PRO A 7 -7.15 17.70 -25.37
CA PRO A 7 -5.87 17.51 -24.70
C PRO A 7 -5.93 16.23 -23.87
N ALA A 8 -4.94 15.35 -24.04
CA ALA A 8 -4.80 14.17 -23.20
C ALA A 8 -4.74 14.61 -21.73
N ARG A 9 -5.67 14.11 -20.90
CA ARG A 9 -5.66 14.36 -19.47
C ARG A 9 -4.36 13.76 -18.92
N LYS A 10 -3.44 14.61 -18.48
CA LYS A 10 -2.24 14.16 -17.77
C LYS A 10 -2.73 13.57 -16.45
N THR A 11 -2.74 12.26 -16.33
CA THR A 11 -2.88 11.59 -15.04
C THR A 11 -1.70 12.04 -14.18
N ALA A 12 -2.00 12.65 -13.03
CA ALA A 12 -0.96 12.96 -12.06
C ALA A 12 -0.25 11.66 -11.70
N LYS A 13 1.08 11.69 -11.56
CA LYS A 13 1.79 10.51 -11.06
C LYS A 13 1.29 10.27 -9.62
N PRO A 14 0.83 9.06 -9.29
CA PRO A 14 0.37 8.76 -7.95
C PRO A 14 1.52 9.00 -6.97
N LYS A 15 1.23 9.68 -5.87
CA LYS A 15 2.22 9.99 -4.84
C LYS A 15 2.62 8.70 -4.11
N PRO A 16 3.85 8.59 -3.57
CA PRO A 16 4.20 7.46 -2.71
C PRO A 16 3.31 7.42 -1.47
N CYS A 17 3.00 6.21 -1.00
CA CYS A 17 2.25 6.01 0.24
C CYS A 17 3.02 6.59 1.44
N PRO A 18 2.37 7.32 2.37
CA PRO A 18 3.05 7.91 3.52
C PRO A 18 3.50 6.87 4.56
N ASP A 19 2.81 5.72 4.64
CA ASP A 19 3.02 4.71 5.69
C ASP A 19 3.92 3.54 5.26
N CYS A 20 4.13 3.36 3.96
CA CYS A 20 4.92 2.25 3.44
C CYS A 20 5.62 2.61 2.14
N GLN A 21 6.73 1.92 1.84
CA GLN A 21 7.49 2.14 0.61
C GLN A 21 7.07 1.20 -0.52
N THR A 22 6.76 -0.06 -0.20
CA THR A 22 6.55 -1.14 -1.17
C THR A 22 5.13 -1.70 -1.16
N GLY A 23 4.22 -1.10 -0.38
CA GLY A 23 2.85 -1.62 -0.20
C GLY A 23 2.70 -2.59 0.98
N GLN A 24 3.78 -2.84 1.73
CA GLN A 24 3.77 -3.72 2.89
C GLN A 24 4.42 -3.06 4.10
N VAL A 25 4.03 -3.53 5.29
CA VAL A 25 4.56 -3.08 6.59
C VAL A 25 5.02 -4.28 7.41
N SER A 26 6.01 -4.07 8.29
CA SER A 26 6.55 -5.12 9.14
C SER A 26 5.84 -5.15 10.48
N GLU A 27 5.06 -6.21 10.75
CA GLU A 27 4.21 -6.33 11.94
C GLU A 27 4.65 -7.49 12.84
N SER A 28 4.50 -7.31 14.16
CA SER A 28 4.63 -8.40 15.13
C SER A 28 3.40 -9.30 15.06
N PHE A 29 3.59 -10.62 15.13
CA PHE A 29 2.49 -11.57 15.13
C PHE A 29 2.58 -12.49 16.35
N GLN A 30 1.43 -13.05 16.74
CA GLN A 30 1.37 -14.00 17.86
C GLN A 30 1.16 -15.42 17.37
N VAL A 31 1.81 -16.37 18.04
CA VAL A 31 1.79 -17.80 17.72
C VAL A 31 1.34 -18.63 18.92
N GLY A 32 0.76 -19.79 18.65
CA GLY A 32 0.26 -20.72 19.68
C GLY A 32 -1.27 -20.79 19.73
N GLY A 33 -1.79 -21.94 20.17
CA GLY A 33 -3.22 -22.23 20.18
C GLY A 33 -3.97 -21.55 21.33
N ARG A 34 -3.97 -22.17 22.52
CA ARG A 34 -4.78 -21.72 23.67
C ARG A 34 -4.16 -20.56 24.45
N ARG A 35 -2.84 -20.43 24.43
CA ARG A 35 -2.10 -19.26 24.92
C ARG A 35 -1.24 -18.76 23.78
N LYS A 36 -1.55 -17.54 23.33
CA LYS A 36 -0.77 -16.85 22.30
C LYS A 36 0.45 -16.20 22.94
N ARG A 37 1.56 -16.23 22.24
CA ARG A 37 2.79 -15.52 22.61
C ARG A 37 3.26 -14.70 21.40
N GLU A 38 3.80 -13.53 21.64
CA GLU A 38 4.42 -12.73 20.57
C GLU A 38 5.62 -13.49 19.99
N SER A 39 5.72 -13.53 18.67
CA SER A 39 6.88 -14.07 17.98
C SER A 39 8.03 -13.07 18.03
N SER A 40 9.27 -13.57 18.13
CA SER A 40 10.46 -12.72 17.94
C SER A 40 10.62 -12.25 16.49
N ASP A 41 10.01 -12.97 15.55
CA ASP A 41 10.02 -12.65 14.14
C ASP A 41 8.99 -11.58 13.78
N ARG A 42 9.21 -10.94 12.64
CA ARG A 42 8.26 -10.00 12.04
C ARG A 42 7.67 -10.58 10.77
N GLN A 43 6.39 -10.29 10.52
CA GLN A 43 5.69 -10.69 9.32
C GLN A 43 5.45 -9.46 8.44
N GLU A 44 5.61 -9.63 7.13
CA GLU A 44 5.14 -8.63 6.17
C GLU A 44 3.61 -8.70 6.06
N ALA A 45 2.97 -7.59 6.41
CA ALA A 45 1.54 -7.40 6.31
C ALA A 45 1.22 -6.40 5.20
N LEU A 46 0.03 -6.53 4.61
CA LEU A 46 -0.47 -5.59 3.62
C LEU A 46 -0.60 -4.20 4.25
N CYS A 47 -0.01 -3.17 3.62
CA CYS A 47 -0.25 -1.80 4.05
C CYS A 47 -1.70 -1.42 3.75
N LEU A 48 -2.48 -1.19 4.81
CA LEU A 48 -3.90 -0.89 4.71
C LEU A 48 -4.19 0.53 4.19
N THR A 49 -3.22 1.43 4.27
CA THR A 49 -3.36 2.80 3.72
C THR A 49 -3.43 2.78 2.20
N CYS A 50 -2.58 1.99 1.54
CA CYS A 50 -2.49 1.94 0.08
C CYS A 50 -2.96 0.61 -0.52
N PHE A 51 -3.45 -0.30 0.31
CA PHE A 51 -3.87 -1.66 -0.09
C PHE A 51 -2.83 -2.39 -0.95
N GLY A 52 -1.54 -2.30 -0.60
CA GLY A 52 -0.49 -3.00 -1.33
C GLY A 52 0.06 -2.31 -2.57
N THR A 53 -0.46 -1.15 -2.97
CA THR A 53 0.01 -0.45 -4.18
C THR A 53 1.33 0.31 -4.00
N GLY A 54 1.72 0.62 -2.75
CA GLY A 54 2.84 1.51 -2.45
C GLY A 54 2.59 2.98 -2.83
N GLN A 55 1.37 3.31 -3.25
CA GLN A 55 0.96 4.62 -3.73
C GLN A 55 -0.17 5.16 -2.86
N ALA A 56 -0.15 6.45 -2.58
CA ALA A 56 -1.22 7.09 -1.82
C ALA A 56 -2.55 6.93 -2.58
N PRO A 57 -3.65 6.57 -1.90
CA PRO A 57 -4.98 6.67 -2.49
C PRO A 57 -5.26 8.15 -2.80
N ASP A 58 -5.67 8.43 -4.05
CA ASP A 58 -6.05 9.78 -4.51
C ASP A 58 -7.29 10.32 -3.79
#